data_AF-A0AAD9Q574-F1
#
_entry.id   AF-A0AAD9Q574-F1
#
_cell.length_a   1.000
_cell.length_b   1.000
_cell.length_c   1.000
_cell.angle_alpha   90.00
_cell.angle_beta   90.00
_cell.angle_gamma   90.00
#
_symmetry.space_group_name_H-M   'P 1'
#
loop_
_entity.id
_entity.type
_entity.pdbx_description
1 polymer ?
#
loop_
_entity_poly.entity_id
_entity_poly.type
_entity_poly.pdbx_seq_one_letter_code
_entity_poly.pdbx_strand_id
1 'polypeptide(L)'
;MAVVPVKVWVKGLKTPIVTFNFLHSGSSSTLCTEALRKQLEYQMTVHLFQAVPSLACSNYALRKTANDNVQHFFFDVINTITRNVYVDDSLKSLPLVKDASTHVRDLCSLLQQGGFHLTKWVSRSREILESIPVKDHGKEIKRLDFQKDELPVERALGVQWRIEGNTFDFDVNLKPKAPTWVQSSISLVLLLLSP
;
A
#
# COMPACT_ATOMS: atom_id res chain seq x y z
N MET A 1 -4.25 9.65 23.23
CA MET A 1 -3.04 8.90 22.84
C MET A 1 -2.62 8.07 24.03
N ALA A 2 -2.71 6.73 23.97
CA ALA A 2 -2.37 5.87 25.11
C ALA A 2 -1.00 5.22 24.87
N VAL A 3 -0.08 5.44 25.81
CA VAL A 3 1.22 4.77 25.85
C VAL A 3 1.10 3.60 26.81
N VAL A 4 1.34 2.38 26.32
CA VAL A 4 1.20 1.17 27.14
C VAL A 4 2.55 0.46 27.23
N PRO A 5 3.03 0.09 28.44
CA PRO A 5 4.21 -0.73 28.58
C PRO A 5 3.95 -2.15 28.07
N VAL A 6 4.84 -2.67 27.25
CA VAL A 6 4.78 -4.00 26.65
C VAL A 6 6.09 -4.75 26.93
N LYS A 7 5.98 -6.04 27.26
CA LYS A 7 7.14 -6.92 27.50
C LYS A 7 7.51 -7.64 26.21
N VAL A 8 8.72 -7.42 25.71
CA VAL A 8 9.27 -8.09 24.53
C VAL A 8 10.25 -9.16 24.97
N TRP A 9 10.02 -10.39 24.51
CA TRP A 9 10.91 -11.53 24.76
C TRP A 9 11.88 -11.69 23.60
N VAL A 10 13.17 -11.52 23.87
CA VAL A 10 14.24 -11.72 22.89
C VAL A 10 14.85 -13.10 23.12
N LYS A 11 14.98 -13.88 22.04
CA LYS A 11 15.58 -15.22 22.09
C LYS A 11 17.01 -15.12 22.63
N GLY A 12 17.27 -15.78 23.76
CA GLY A 12 18.58 -15.77 24.45
C GLY A 12 18.62 -14.92 25.73
N LEU A 13 17.65 -14.03 25.96
CA LEU A 13 17.52 -13.31 27.23
C LEU A 13 16.62 -14.07 28.21
N LYS A 14 17.05 -14.16 29.48
CA LYS A 14 16.26 -14.77 30.56
C LYS A 14 15.13 -13.88 31.08
N THR A 15 15.20 -12.57 30.82
CA THR A 15 14.25 -11.58 31.30
C THR A 15 13.69 -10.78 30.12
N PRO A 16 12.38 -10.48 30.10
CA PRO A 16 11.78 -9.68 29.04
C PRO A 16 12.18 -8.21 29.17
N ILE A 17 12.25 -7.53 28.04
CA ILE A 17 12.54 -6.09 27.97
C ILE A 17 11.21 -5.35 27.99
N VAL A 18 11.04 -4.40 28.91
CA VAL A 18 9.87 -3.52 28.91
C VAL A 18 10.12 -2.39 27.91
N THR A 19 9.30 -2.33 26.87
CA THR A 19 9.25 -1.21 25.92
C THR A 19 7.88 -0.54 25.98
N PHE A 20 7.72 0.62 25.35
CA PHE A 20 6.45 1.32 25.30
C PHE A 20 5.88 1.25 23.89
N ASN A 21 4.62 0.86 23.76
CA ASN A 21 3.91 0.87 22.49
C ASN A 21 2.87 1.99 22.48
N PHE A 22 2.72 2.63 21.32
CA PHE A 22 1.70 3.65 21.10
C PHE A 22 0.47 2.97 20.50
N LEU A 23 -0.63 2.93 21.24
CA LEU A 23 -1.91 2.50 20.68
C LEU A 23 -2.50 3.66 19.88
N HIS A 24 -2.24 3.68 18.57
CA HIS A 24 -3.05 4.40 17.60
C HIS A 24 -3.94 3.39 16.88
N SER A 25 -5.20 3.73 16.58
CA SER A 25 -6.19 2.86 15.92
C SER A 25 -5.84 2.45 14.47
N GLY A 26 -4.57 2.54 14.08
CA GLY A 26 -4.09 2.17 12.75
C GLY A 26 -2.57 2.12 12.57
N SER A 27 -1.76 2.15 13.65
CA SER A 27 -0.29 2.06 13.54
C SER A 27 0.24 0.80 14.21
N SER A 28 1.01 0.00 13.47
CA SER A 28 1.78 -1.14 13.95
C SER A 28 3.16 -0.74 14.49
N SER A 29 3.47 0.56 14.53
CA SER A 29 4.81 1.06 14.86
C SER A 29 5.18 0.82 16.32
N THR A 30 6.01 -0.20 16.56
CA THR A 30 6.75 -0.35 17.82
C THR A 30 7.99 0.53 17.72
N LEU A 31 8.08 1.61 18.51
CA LEU A 31 9.33 2.36 18.62
C LEU A 31 10.33 1.53 19.45
N CYS A 32 11.47 1.20 18.83
CA CYS A 32 12.59 0.54 19.49
C CYS A 32 13.24 1.55 20.45
N THR A 33 13.11 1.36 21.77
CA THR A 33 13.76 2.21 22.77
C THR A 33 15.28 2.00 22.75
N GLU A 34 16.06 3.00 23.20
CA GLU A 34 17.53 2.94 23.29
C GLU A 34 18.02 1.70 24.06
N ALA A 35 17.24 1.25 25.06
CA ALA A 35 17.50 0.03 25.83
C ALA A 35 17.31 -1.25 24.99
N LEU A 36 16.25 -1.33 24.19
CA LEU A 36 16.03 -2.44 23.26
C LEU A 36 17.10 -2.45 22.16
N ARG A 37 17.49 -1.28 21.64
CA ARG A 37 18.57 -1.10 20.64
C ARG A 37 19.93 -1.55 21.18
N LYS A 38 20.24 -1.29 22.45
CA LYS A 38 21.51 -1.74 23.06
C LYS A 38 21.57 -3.25 23.29
N GLN A 39 20.42 -3.93 23.40
CA GLN A 39 20.35 -5.38 23.61
C GLN A 39 20.16 -6.17 22.30
N LEU A 40 19.53 -5.56 21.30
CA LEU A 40 19.46 -6.09 19.95
C LEU A 40 20.68 -5.53 19.20
N GLU A 41 21.75 -6.32 19.04
CA GLU A 41 22.94 -5.96 18.24
C GLU A 41 22.65 -5.84 16.72
N TYR A 42 21.44 -5.44 16.34
CA TYR A 42 20.98 -5.34 14.97
C TYR A 42 20.70 -3.88 14.62
N GLN A 43 21.45 -3.35 13.65
CA GLN A 43 21.17 -2.07 13.02
C GLN A 43 20.43 -2.30 11.72
N MET A 44 19.39 -1.49 11.47
CA MET A 44 18.72 -1.52 10.19
C MET A 44 19.49 -0.67 9.18
N THR A 45 19.87 -1.30 8.08
CA THR A 45 20.52 -0.66 6.93
C THR A 45 19.52 -0.25 5.85
N VAL A 46 18.23 -0.55 6.07
CA VAL A 46 17.12 -0.24 5.15
C VAL A 46 15.99 0.44 5.91
N HIS A 47 15.14 1.14 5.17
CA HIS A 47 14.00 1.84 5.73
C HIS A 47 12.93 0.86 6.27
N LEU A 48 12.40 1.15 7.46
CA LEU A 48 11.33 0.39 8.09
C LEU A 48 10.02 0.50 7.31
N PHE A 49 9.44 -0.64 6.97
CA PHE A 49 8.08 -0.71 6.44
C PHE A 49 7.09 -0.08 7.45
N GLN A 50 6.21 0.80 6.95
CA GLN A 50 5.21 1.56 7.73
C GLN A 50 5.75 2.59 8.75
N ALA A 51 7.06 2.87 8.78
CA ALA A 51 7.53 4.05 9.51
C ALA A 51 7.17 5.32 8.72
N VAL A 52 6.48 6.27 9.36
CA VAL A 52 6.11 7.56 8.74
C VAL A 52 7.29 8.25 8.01
N PRO A 53 8.49 8.38 8.59
CA PRO A 53 9.61 8.99 7.87
C PRO A 53 10.10 8.14 6.68
N SER A 54 9.99 6.82 6.75
CA SER A 54 10.31 5.94 5.61
C SER A 54 9.39 6.22 4.43
N LEU A 55 8.09 6.36 4.67
CA LEU A 55 7.10 6.57 3.61
C LEU A 55 7.34 7.89 2.87
N ALA A 56 7.72 8.94 3.62
CA ALA A 56 8.07 10.23 3.05
C ALA A 56 9.33 10.13 2.16
N CYS A 57 10.39 9.46 2.63
CA CYS A 57 11.62 9.24 1.85
C CYS A 57 11.36 8.42 0.58
N SER A 58 10.59 7.32 0.67
CA SER A 58 10.24 6.49 -0.49
C SER A 58 9.43 7.26 -1.52
N ASN A 59 8.43 8.04 -1.09
CA ASN A 59 7.63 8.88 -1.99
C ASN A 59 8.46 9.99 -2.64
N TYR A 60 9.39 10.60 -1.88
CA TYR A 60 10.32 11.57 -2.45
C TYR A 60 11.21 10.93 -3.52
N ALA A 61 11.81 9.77 -3.24
CA ALA A 61 12.68 9.07 -4.18
C ALA A 61 11.93 8.63 -5.45
N LEU A 62 10.69 8.14 -5.32
CA LEU A 62 9.81 7.83 -6.45
C LEU A 62 9.54 9.06 -7.32
N ARG A 63 9.13 10.18 -6.71
CA ARG A 63 8.85 11.43 -7.43
C ARG A 63 10.11 12.03 -8.05
N LYS A 64 11.25 11.93 -7.36
CA LYS A 64 12.55 12.37 -7.87
C LYS A 64 12.95 11.56 -9.10
N THR A 65 12.77 10.24 -9.07
CA THR A 65 12.99 9.36 -10.23
C THR A 65 12.15 9.79 -11.43
N ALA A 66 10.86 10.09 -11.22
CA ALA A 66 10.01 10.61 -12.28
C ALA A 66 10.52 11.95 -12.83
N ASN A 67 10.83 12.90 -11.94
CA ASN A 67 11.30 14.23 -12.33
C ASN A 67 12.64 14.21 -13.08
N ASP A 68 13.57 13.33 -12.69
CA ASP A 68 14.88 13.22 -13.33
C ASP A 68 14.80 12.60 -14.73
N ASN A 69 13.67 11.97 -15.06
CA ASN A 69 13.46 11.26 -16.33
C ASN A 69 12.37 11.90 -17.22
N VAL A 70 11.92 13.13 -16.93
CA VAL A 70 10.83 13.80 -17.68
C VAL A 70 11.09 13.96 -19.18
N GLN A 71 12.36 14.03 -19.60
CA GLN A 71 12.73 14.18 -21.01
C GLN A 71 12.71 12.84 -21.77
N HIS A 72 12.66 11.72 -21.06
CA HIS A 72 12.82 10.37 -21.64
C HIS A 72 11.52 9.56 -21.68
N PHE A 73 10.50 9.98 -20.95
CA PHE A 73 9.21 9.29 -20.85
C PHE A 73 8.05 10.22 -21.16
N PHE A 74 6.94 9.65 -21.62
CA PHE A 74 5.72 10.42 -21.86
C PHE A 74 5.20 11.08 -20.58
N PHE A 75 4.65 12.28 -20.75
CA PHE A 75 4.10 13.07 -19.66
C PHE A 75 3.11 12.28 -18.79
N ASP A 76 2.25 11.46 -19.39
CA ASP A 76 1.25 10.67 -18.64
C ASP A 76 1.88 9.65 -17.69
N VAL A 77 3.04 9.08 -18.03
CA VAL A 77 3.77 8.12 -17.19
C VAL A 77 4.40 8.86 -16.00
N ILE A 78 5.03 10.02 -16.25
CA ILE A 78 5.54 10.91 -15.20
C ILE A 78 4.41 11.38 -14.27
N ASN A 79 3.29 11.77 -14.86
CA ASN A 79 2.12 12.27 -14.14
C ASN A 79 1.52 11.19 -13.24
N THR A 80 1.58 9.92 -13.65
CA THR A 80 1.12 8.79 -12.84
C THR A 80 1.90 8.68 -11.53
N ILE A 81 3.23 8.83 -11.54
CA ILE A 81 4.01 8.81 -10.29
C ILE A 81 3.75 10.03 -9.42
N THR A 82 3.53 11.20 -10.03
CA THR A 82 3.38 12.45 -9.27
C THR A 82 1.97 12.68 -8.73
N ARG A 83 0.94 12.11 -9.36
CA ARG A 83 -0.48 12.36 -9.04
C ARG A 83 -1.28 11.11 -8.64
N ASN A 84 -0.82 9.91 -8.99
CA ASN A 84 -1.59 8.67 -8.83
C ASN A 84 -0.94 7.67 -7.88
N VAL A 85 0.03 8.11 -7.07
CA VAL A 85 0.63 7.31 -5.99
C VAL A 85 0.13 7.80 -4.65
N TYR A 86 -0.46 6.88 -3.88
CA TYR A 86 -0.86 7.06 -2.49
C TYR A 86 -0.04 6.14 -1.60
N VAL A 87 0.90 6.71 -0.85
CA VAL A 87 1.82 5.97 0.04
C VAL A 87 2.64 4.94 -0.75
N ASP A 88 2.22 3.68 -0.77
CA ASP A 88 2.84 2.56 -1.49
C ASP A 88 1.99 2.03 -2.66
N ASP A 89 0.75 2.49 -2.80
CA ASP A 89 -0.18 2.06 -3.85
C ASP A 89 -0.21 3.05 -5.02
N SER A 90 -0.25 2.55 -6.25
CA SER A 90 -0.52 3.36 -7.44
C SER A 90 -1.77 2.90 -8.17
N LEU A 91 -2.62 3.84 -8.55
CA LEU A 91 -3.90 3.57 -9.20
C LEU A 91 -4.06 4.44 -10.46
N LYS A 92 -4.11 3.80 -11.62
CA LYS A 92 -4.31 4.45 -12.91
C LYS A 92 -5.34 3.67 -13.73
N SER A 93 -6.32 4.37 -14.26
CA SER A 93 -7.30 3.84 -15.22
C SER A 93 -7.07 4.46 -16.59
N LEU A 94 -7.22 3.63 -17.63
CA LEU A 94 -7.07 4.00 -19.03
C LEU A 94 -8.19 3.32 -19.84
N PRO A 95 -8.73 3.97 -20.88
CA PRO A 95 -9.92 3.50 -21.59
C PRO A 95 -9.63 2.31 -22.53
N LEU A 96 -8.40 2.17 -23.01
CA LEU A 96 -8.01 1.16 -23.97
C LEU A 96 -6.94 0.22 -23.40
N VAL A 97 -7.10 -1.08 -23.63
CA VAL A 97 -6.15 -2.11 -23.18
C VAL A 97 -4.76 -1.91 -23.79
N LYS A 98 -4.69 -1.47 -25.05
CA LYS A 98 -3.43 -1.17 -25.73
C LYS A 98 -2.66 -0.04 -25.06
N ASP A 99 -3.36 1.04 -24.70
CA ASP A 99 -2.76 2.19 -24.02
C ASP A 99 -2.30 1.80 -22.63
N ALA A 100 -3.12 1.03 -21.91
CA ALA A 100 -2.77 0.52 -20.59
C ALA A 100 -1.55 -0.42 -20.62
N SER A 101 -1.47 -1.33 -21.59
CA SER A 101 -0.32 -2.22 -21.76
C SER A 101 0.97 -1.46 -22.06
N THR A 102 0.88 -0.41 -22.88
CA THR A 102 2.03 0.48 -23.16
C THR A 102 2.43 1.25 -21.91
N HIS A 103 1.44 1.80 -21.21
CA HIS A 103 1.64 2.56 -19.98
C HIS A 103 2.29 1.73 -18.87
N VAL A 104 1.86 0.48 -18.66
CA VAL A 104 2.47 -0.44 -17.69
C VAL A 104 3.95 -0.68 -18.00
N ARG A 105 4.28 -0.92 -19.27
CA ARG A 105 5.66 -1.15 -19.71
C ARG A 105 6.54 0.08 -19.46
N ASP A 106 6.06 1.26 -19.83
CA ASP A 106 6.79 2.51 -19.68
C ASP A 106 6.95 2.87 -18.20
N LEU A 107 5.92 2.63 -17.38
CA LEU A 107 5.95 2.86 -15.94
C LEU A 107 6.97 1.95 -15.24
N CYS A 108 7.00 0.66 -15.58
CA CYS A 108 8.03 -0.26 -15.11
C CYS A 108 9.44 0.21 -15.50
N SER A 109 9.61 0.61 -16.76
CA SER A 109 10.91 1.07 -17.29
C SER A 109 11.39 2.37 -16.62
N LEU A 110 10.47 3.30 -16.34
CA LEU A 110 10.73 4.53 -15.60
C LEU A 110 11.19 4.23 -14.18
N LEU A 111 10.43 3.41 -13.45
CA LEU A 111 10.72 3.11 -12.05
C LEU A 111 11.98 2.28 -11.87
N GLN A 112 12.32 1.46 -12.86
CA GLN A 112 13.59 0.73 -12.89
C GLN A 112 14.81 1.68 -12.94
N GLN A 113 14.69 2.88 -13.51
CA GLN A 113 15.76 3.89 -13.48
C GLN A 113 16.09 4.33 -12.05
N GLY A 114 15.09 4.31 -11.15
CA GLY A 114 15.26 4.61 -9.72
C GLY A 114 15.54 3.37 -8.87
N GLY A 115 15.74 2.19 -9.47
CA GLY A 115 15.91 0.92 -8.76
C GLY A 115 14.63 0.37 -8.12
N PHE A 116 13.46 0.87 -8.51
CA PHE A 116 12.18 0.38 -8.01
C PHE A 116 11.65 -0.77 -8.87
N HIS A 117 11.00 -1.73 -8.22
CA HIS A 117 10.33 -2.85 -8.87
C HIS A 117 8.86 -2.89 -8.43
N LEU A 118 7.94 -2.71 -9.38
CA LEU A 118 6.50 -2.76 -9.13
C LEU A 118 6.04 -4.20 -8.95
N THR A 119 5.24 -4.44 -7.92
CA THR A 119 4.72 -5.78 -7.57
C THR A 119 3.25 -5.70 -7.19
N LYS A 120 2.63 -6.87 -7.00
CA LYS A 120 1.22 -7.02 -6.64
C LYS A 120 0.26 -6.40 -7.66
N TRP A 121 0.57 -6.57 -8.95
CA TRP A 121 -0.28 -6.10 -10.02
C TRP A 121 -1.67 -6.73 -9.97
N VAL A 122 -2.68 -5.87 -10.08
CA VAL A 122 -4.09 -6.21 -10.15
C VAL A 122 -4.72 -5.36 -11.25
N SER A 123 -5.53 -5.97 -12.10
CA SER A 123 -6.25 -5.29 -13.18
C SER A 123 -7.52 -6.05 -13.50
N ARG A 124 -8.53 -5.32 -13.99
CA ARG A 124 -9.74 -5.95 -14.56
C ARG A 124 -9.47 -6.61 -15.90
N SER A 125 -8.52 -6.10 -16.69
CA SER A 125 -8.21 -6.70 -17.98
C SER A 125 -7.28 -7.88 -17.78
N ARG A 126 -7.77 -9.08 -18.13
CA ARG A 126 -6.98 -10.32 -18.11
C ARG A 126 -5.81 -10.24 -19.08
N GLU A 127 -6.00 -9.62 -20.24
CA GLU A 127 -4.93 -9.38 -21.23
C GLU A 127 -3.77 -8.54 -20.64
N ILE A 128 -4.08 -7.53 -19.81
CA ILE A 128 -3.04 -6.75 -19.12
C ILE A 128 -2.31 -7.62 -18.09
N LEU A 129 -3.05 -8.41 -17.31
CA LEU A 129 -2.44 -9.31 -16.33
C LEU A 129 -1.54 -10.35 -17.01
N GLU A 130 -1.96 -10.92 -18.13
CA GLU A 130 -1.17 -11.87 -18.92
C GLU A 130 0.12 -11.26 -19.49
N SER A 131 0.15 -9.94 -19.72
CA SER A 131 1.35 -9.22 -20.16
C SER A 131 2.39 -9.01 -19.05
N ILE A 132 2.03 -9.25 -17.79
CA ILE A 132 2.88 -9.02 -16.62
C ILE A 132 3.47 -10.36 -16.14
N PRO A 133 4.72 -10.40 -15.65
CA PRO A 133 5.27 -11.62 -15.09
C PRO A 133 4.46 -12.11 -13.88
N VAL A 134 4.12 -13.40 -13.85
CA VAL A 134 3.32 -14.03 -12.77
C VAL A 134 3.90 -13.75 -11.37
N LYS A 135 5.23 -13.65 -11.23
CA LYS A 135 5.90 -13.32 -9.96
C LYS A 135 5.48 -11.96 -9.38
N ASP A 136 5.06 -11.04 -10.23
CA ASP A 136 4.72 -9.66 -9.90
C ASP A 136 3.21 -9.47 -9.71
N HIS A 137 2.39 -10.50 -9.94
CA HIS A 137 0.93 -10.44 -9.71
C HIS A 137 0.56 -10.28 -8.23
N GLY A 138 -0.64 -9.78 -7.98
CA GLY A 138 -1.30 -9.84 -6.67
C GLY A 138 -1.42 -11.29 -6.17
N LYS A 139 -1.43 -11.47 -4.85
CA LYS A 139 -1.40 -12.82 -4.23
C LYS A 139 -2.54 -13.70 -4.72
N GLU A 140 -3.76 -13.17 -4.78
CA GLU A 140 -4.94 -13.92 -5.20
C GLU A 140 -4.96 -14.09 -6.73
N ILE A 141 -4.38 -13.15 -7.48
CA ILE A 141 -4.24 -13.22 -8.95
C ILE A 141 -3.27 -14.32 -9.40
N LYS A 142 -2.21 -14.61 -8.64
CA LYS A 142 -1.19 -15.62 -8.98
C LYS A 142 -1.73 -17.03 -9.20
N ARG A 143 -2.90 -17.34 -8.64
CA ARG A 143 -3.46 -18.69 -8.60
C ARG A 143 -4.60 -18.91 -9.59
N LEU A 144 -4.98 -17.88 -10.33
CA LEU A 144 -6.14 -17.90 -11.23
C LEU A 144 -5.78 -18.51 -12.57
N ASP A 145 -6.68 -19.34 -13.09
CA ASP A 145 -6.79 -19.62 -14.51
C ASP A 145 -7.67 -18.53 -15.16
N PHE A 146 -7.04 -17.60 -15.88
CA PHE A 146 -7.72 -16.49 -16.53
C PHE A 146 -8.73 -16.88 -17.61
N GLN A 147 -8.87 -18.17 -17.96
CA GLN A 147 -9.92 -18.62 -18.88
C GLN A 147 -11.15 -19.18 -18.15
N LYS A 148 -11.03 -19.53 -16.87
CA LYS A 148 -12.08 -20.26 -16.13
C LYS A 148 -12.54 -19.56 -14.87
N ASP A 149 -11.63 -18.90 -14.18
CA ASP A 149 -11.90 -18.31 -12.87
C ASP A 149 -12.43 -16.88 -13.03
N GLU A 150 -13.27 -16.45 -12.08
CA GLU A 150 -13.65 -15.04 -11.92
C GLU A 150 -12.52 -14.26 -11.23
N LEU A 151 -12.36 -12.98 -11.58
CA LEU A 151 -11.42 -12.13 -10.88
C LEU A 151 -11.88 -11.89 -9.43
N PRO A 152 -10.96 -11.96 -8.46
CA PRO A 152 -11.29 -11.97 -7.04
C PRO A 152 -11.76 -10.59 -6.55
N VAL A 153 -12.16 -10.57 -5.29
CA VAL A 153 -12.33 -9.34 -4.53
C VAL A 153 -11.01 -9.01 -3.84
N GLU A 154 -10.47 -7.83 -4.12
CA GLU A 154 -9.24 -7.33 -3.49
C GLU A 154 -9.53 -6.19 -2.51
N ARG A 155 -8.55 -5.84 -1.69
CA ARG A 155 -8.61 -4.60 -0.89
C ARG A 155 -7.73 -3.54 -1.52
N ALA A 156 -8.31 -2.39 -1.82
CA ALA A 156 -7.59 -1.21 -2.28
C ALA A 156 -7.97 -0.03 -1.39
N LEU A 157 -6.99 0.67 -0.81
CA LEU A 157 -7.21 1.86 0.03
C LEU A 157 -8.21 1.66 1.20
N GLY A 158 -8.32 0.44 1.72
CA GLY A 158 -9.22 0.11 2.83
C GLY A 158 -10.66 -0.25 2.43
N VAL A 159 -11.00 -0.20 1.14
CA VAL A 159 -12.30 -0.65 0.60
C VAL A 159 -12.17 -1.97 -0.14
N GLN A 160 -13.26 -2.74 -0.23
CA GLN A 160 -13.28 -3.93 -1.06
C GLN A 160 -13.47 -3.51 -2.51
N TRP A 161 -12.69 -4.07 -3.42
CA TRP A 161 -12.79 -3.86 -4.85
C TRP A 161 -13.15 -5.18 -5.52
N ARG A 162 -14.37 -5.28 -6.05
CA ARG A 162 -14.77 -6.39 -6.92
C ARG A 162 -14.26 -6.11 -8.32
N ILE A 163 -13.16 -6.78 -8.67
CA ILE A 163 -12.39 -6.49 -9.89
C ILE A 163 -13.24 -6.77 -11.13
N GLU A 164 -13.87 -7.95 -11.19
CA GLU A 164 -14.69 -8.39 -12.33
C GLU A 164 -15.80 -7.38 -12.66
N GLY A 165 -16.50 -6.90 -11.63
CA GLY A 165 -17.55 -5.89 -11.75
C GLY A 165 -17.05 -4.45 -11.87
N ASN A 166 -15.77 -4.19 -11.60
CA ASN A 166 -15.21 -2.84 -11.36
C ASN A 166 -16.04 -2.01 -10.37
N THR A 167 -16.40 -2.61 -9.24
CA THR A 167 -17.21 -1.94 -8.20
C THR A 167 -16.47 -1.93 -6.86
N PHE A 168 -16.61 -0.85 -6.11
CA PHE A 168 -16.13 -0.77 -4.74
C PHE A 168 -17.28 -1.07 -3.78
N ASP A 169 -16.99 -1.84 -2.74
CA ASP A 169 -17.96 -2.27 -1.75
C ASP A 169 -17.42 -2.10 -0.32
N PHE A 170 -18.35 -2.05 0.63
CA PHE A 170 -18.08 -1.99 2.05
C PHE A 170 -18.79 -3.15 2.74
N ASP A 171 -18.01 -4.02 3.40
CA ASP A 171 -18.57 -5.03 4.28
C ASP A 171 -18.96 -4.37 5.62
N VAL A 172 -20.20 -3.92 5.70
CA VAL A 172 -20.75 -3.31 6.91
C VAL A 172 -21.48 -4.36 7.73
N ASN A 173 -20.76 -4.98 8.68
CA ASN A 173 -21.39 -5.81 9.69
C ASN A 173 -22.01 -4.93 10.79
N LEU A 174 -23.23 -4.43 10.53
CA LEU A 174 -24.04 -3.72 11.52
C LEU A 174 -24.54 -4.70 12.58
N LYS A 175 -23.67 -5.09 13.51
CA LYS A 175 -24.14 -5.71 14.74
C LYS A 175 -24.96 -4.65 15.48
N PRO A 176 -26.23 -4.91 15.82
CA PRO A 176 -27.01 -3.98 16.63
C PRO A 176 -26.31 -3.83 17.97
N LYS A 177 -25.64 -2.69 18.18
CA LYS A 177 -25.15 -2.28 19.50
C LYS A 177 -26.32 -1.62 20.23
N ALA A 178 -26.47 -1.95 21.52
CA ALA A 178 -27.32 -1.16 22.41
C ALA A 178 -26.91 0.32 22.35
N PRO A 179 -27.85 1.27 22.44
CA PRO A 179 -27.57 2.69 22.26
C PRO A 179 -26.68 3.21 23.41
N THR A 180 -25.36 3.20 23.20
CA THR A 180 -24.42 3.94 24.03
C THR A 180 -24.24 5.33 23.44
N TRP A 181 -24.95 6.30 23.99
CA TRP A 181 -24.70 7.71 23.77
C TRP A 181 -23.32 8.06 24.35
N VAL A 182 -22.29 8.05 23.51
CA VAL A 182 -21.01 8.66 23.84
C VAL A 182 -20.69 9.67 22.75
N GLN A 183 -20.72 10.95 23.12
CA GLN A 183 -20.22 12.06 22.31
C GLN A 183 -18.79 11.76 21.88
N SER A 184 -18.58 11.35 20.63
CA SER A 184 -17.24 11.20 20.06
C SER A 184 -17.32 11.38 18.55
N SER A 185 -17.06 12.62 18.14
CA SER A 185 -16.49 13.00 16.85
C SER A 185 -17.22 12.48 15.60
N ILE A 186 -18.19 13.26 15.14
CA ILE A 186 -18.64 13.23 13.74
C ILE A 186 -17.46 13.69 12.88
N SER A 187 -16.71 12.76 12.30
CA SER A 187 -15.88 13.05 11.15
C SER A 187 -16.77 12.85 9.92
N LEU A 188 -17.47 13.92 9.54
CA LEU A 188 -18.20 14.00 8.29
C LEU A 188 -17.16 14.15 7.17
N VAL A 189 -16.69 13.04 6.60
CA VAL A 189 -15.97 13.09 5.32
C VAL A 189 -17.02 13.42 4.27
N LEU A 190 -17.17 14.73 4.02
CA LEU A 190 -17.99 15.27 2.95
C LEU A 190 -17.29 14.92 1.62
N LEU A 191 -17.61 13.76 1.03
CA LEU A 191 -17.32 13.47 -0.37
C LEU A 191 -18.23 14.36 -1.23
N LEU A 192 -17.79 15.59 -1.50
CA LEU A 192 -18.30 16.37 -2.62
C LEU A 192 -17.74 15.75 -3.90
N LEU A 193 -18.43 14.72 -4.39
CA LEU A 193 -18.44 14.46 -5.82
C LEU A 193 -19.44 15.44 -6.44
N SER A 194 -18.96 16.26 -7.35
CA SER A 194 -19.77 17.10 -8.23
C SER A 194 -19.15 17.02 -9.62
N PRO A 195 -19.97 17.21 -10.66
CA PRO A 195 -20.28 16.21 -11.69
C PRO A 195 -19.19 15.94 -12.72
#